data_AF-A0A3B0S992-F1
#
_entry.id   AF-A0A3B0S992-F1
#
_cell.length_a   1.000
_cell.length_b   1.000
_cell.length_c   1.000
_cell.angle_alpha   90.00
_cell.angle_beta   90.00
_cell.angle_gamma   90.00
#
_symmetry.space_group_name_H-M   'P 1'
#
loop_
_entity.id
_entity.type
_entity.pdbx_description
1 polymer ?
#
loop_
_entity_poly.entity_id
_entity_poly.type
_entity_poly.pdbx_seq_one_letter_code
_entity_poly.pdbx_strand_id
1 'polypeptide(L)'
;LKAILIDDEILLMGSSNFDFASYFLEQEICIMVRDTKLVAAFKKQVLDDAIAHSSKYQPAKLLFKHHLSNALIRLATYLCKILAKFIYRKTKT
;
A
#
# COMPACT_ATOMS: atom_id res chain seq x y z
N LEU A 1 -8.50 -3.03 7.29
CA LEU A 1 -8.70 -3.25 5.84
C LEU A 1 -7.74 -2.34 5.10
N LYS A 2 -7.03 -2.82 4.06
CA LYS A 2 -6.23 -1.96 3.17
C LYS A 2 -6.91 -1.91 1.82
N ALA A 3 -7.12 -0.70 1.32
CA ALA A 3 -7.89 -0.48 0.11
C ALA A 3 -7.42 0.76 -0.64
N ILE A 4 -7.66 0.76 -1.96
CA ILE A 4 -7.47 1.89 -2.85
C ILE A 4 -8.78 2.08 -3.60
N LEU A 5 -9.33 3.28 -3.55
CA LEU A 5 -10.44 3.71 -4.38
C LEU A 5 -9.91 4.60 -5.51
N ILE A 6 -10.20 4.24 -6.76
CA ILE A 6 -9.75 4.95 -7.95
C ILE A 6 -10.97 5.49 -8.68
N ASP A 7 -10.99 6.80 -8.89
CA ASP A 7 -11.98 7.55 -9.66
C ASP A 7 -13.44 7.23 -9.32
N ASP A 8 -13.72 6.82 -8.08
CA ASP A 8 -15.04 6.33 -7.64
C ASP A 8 -15.62 5.14 -8.44
N GLU A 9 -14.78 4.44 -9.20
CA GLU A 9 -15.18 3.35 -10.11
C GLU A 9 -14.56 2.01 -9.73
N ILE A 10 -13.35 2.02 -9.17
CA ILE A 10 -12.59 0.80 -8.89
C ILE A 10 -12.20 0.79 -7.41
N LEU A 11 -12.65 -0.24 -6.70
CA LEU A 11 -12.20 -0.54 -5.35
C LEU A 11 -11.24 -1.73 -5.39
N LEU A 12 -9.97 -1.48 -5.12
CA LEU A 12 -9.00 -2.54 -4.81
C LEU A 12 -8.96 -2.72 -3.30
N MET A 13 -9.12 -3.94 -2.80
CA MET A 13 -8.99 -4.24 -1.37
C MET A 13 -8.31 -5.58 -1.15
N GLY A 14 -7.58 -5.74 -0.05
CA GLY A 14 -6.87 -6.98 0.20
C GLY A 14 -5.98 -6.98 1.44
N SER A 15 -5.09 -7.96 1.48
CA SER A 15 -4.09 -8.11 2.53
C SER A 15 -2.91 -7.14 2.40
N SER A 16 -2.64 -6.64 1.18
CA SER A 16 -1.45 -5.85 0.86
C SER A 16 -1.39 -4.51 1.59
N ASN A 17 -0.24 -4.24 2.23
CA ASN A 17 0.04 -2.96 2.89
C ASN A 17 0.45 -1.84 1.93
N PHE A 18 0.61 -2.13 0.63
CA PHE A 18 1.14 -1.20 -0.37
C PHE A 18 2.54 -0.66 -0.07
N ASP A 19 3.36 -1.44 0.64
CA ASP A 19 4.78 -1.15 0.86
C ASP A 19 5.69 -2.10 0.06
N PHE A 20 7.00 -1.87 0.14
CA PHE A 20 8.00 -2.66 -0.58
C PHE A 20 8.14 -4.09 -0.04
N ALA A 21 7.81 -4.35 1.23
CA ALA A 21 7.88 -5.69 1.79
C ALA A 21 6.71 -6.54 1.27
N SER A 22 5.48 -6.02 1.35
CA SER A 22 4.30 -6.65 0.77
C SER A 22 4.45 -6.88 -0.74
N TYR A 23 5.13 -5.98 -1.47
CA TYR A 23 5.36 -6.16 -2.90
C TYR A 23 6.38 -7.27 -3.24
N PHE A 24 7.49 -7.37 -2.50
CA PHE A 24 8.58 -8.28 -2.86
C PHE A 24 8.55 -9.61 -2.14
N LEU A 25 8.04 -9.68 -0.91
CA LEU A 25 8.29 -10.79 0.00
C LEU A 25 7.01 -11.54 0.40
N GLU A 26 5.86 -10.90 0.36
CA GLU A 26 4.61 -11.46 0.87
C GLU A 26 3.74 -12.01 -0.26
N GLN A 27 3.00 -13.09 0.03
CA GLN A 27 1.95 -13.56 -0.85
C GLN A 27 0.66 -12.82 -0.50
N GLU A 28 0.22 -11.96 -1.39
CA GLU A 28 -0.93 -11.10 -1.17
C GLU A 28 -2.15 -11.56 -1.95
N ILE A 29 -3.32 -11.43 -1.33
CA ILE A 29 -4.61 -11.64 -1.99
C ILE A 29 -5.31 -10.29 -2.08
N CYS A 30 -5.58 -9.86 -3.31
CA CYS A 30 -6.26 -8.62 -3.62
C CYS A 30 -7.50 -8.90 -4.48
N ILE A 31 -8.57 -8.16 -4.21
CA ILE A 31 -9.83 -8.21 -4.94
C ILE A 31 -10.04 -6.83 -5.57
N MET A 32 -10.30 -6.82 -6.88
CA MET A 32 -10.70 -5.62 -7.61
C MET A 32 -12.21 -5.68 -7.85
N VAL A 33 -12.92 -4.65 -7.39
CA VAL A 33 -14.37 -4.52 -7.53
C VAL A 33 -14.70 -3.31 -8.38
N ARG A 34 -15.60 -3.49 -9.36
CA ARG A 34 -16.16 -2.43 -10.22
C ARG A 34 -17.67 -2.28 -10.06
N ASP A 35 -18.28 -3.06 -9.15
CA ASP A 35 -19.70 -2.94 -8.87
C ASP A 35 -20.00 -1.60 -8.21
N THR A 36 -20.76 -0.76 -8.89
CA THR A 36 -21.02 0.62 -8.48
C THR A 36 -21.76 0.71 -7.15
N LYS A 37 -22.63 -0.27 -6.84
CA LYS A 37 -23.34 -0.32 -5.56
C LYS A 37 -22.39 -0.59 -4.40
N LEU A 38 -21.48 -1.55 -4.58
CA LEU A 38 -20.48 -1.89 -3.57
C LEU A 38 -19.48 -0.75 -3.38
N VAL A 39 -19.02 -0.12 -4.47
CA VAL A 39 -18.14 1.05 -4.40
C VAL A 39 -18.81 2.21 -3.65
N ALA A 40 -20.07 2.53 -3.97
CA ALA A 40 -20.83 3.55 -3.26
C ALA A 40 -21.05 3.21 -1.78
N ALA A 41 -21.32 1.94 -1.47
CA ALA A 41 -21.46 1.48 -0.09
C ALA A 41 -20.14 1.61 0.69
N PHE A 42 -19.01 1.24 0.09
CA PHE A 42 -17.69 1.39 0.70
C PHE A 42 -17.37 2.86 0.98
N LYS A 43 -17.65 3.77 0.04
CA LYS A 43 -17.47 5.21 0.25
C LYS A 43 -18.22 5.68 1.49
N LYS A 44 -19.53 5.42 1.51
CA LYS A 44 -20.41 5.90 2.57
C LYS A 44 -20.09 5.31 3.95
N GLN A 45 -19.74 4.04 4.01
CA GLN A 45 -19.61 3.31 5.28
C GLN A 45 -18.19 3.26 5.82
N VAL A 46 -17.18 3.41 4.97
CA VAL A 46 -15.77 3.25 5.35
C VAL A 46 -14.97 4.50 5.06
N LEU A 47 -15.02 5.03 3.84
CA LEU A 47 -14.20 6.18 3.46
C LEU A 47 -14.62 7.45 4.21
N ASP A 48 -15.92 7.75 4.22
CA ASP A 48 -16.44 8.96 4.86
C ASP A 48 -16.15 8.96 6.36
N ASP A 49 -16.30 7.81 7.02
CA ASP A 49 -15.96 7.62 8.43
C ASP A 49 -14.46 7.78 8.69
N ALA A 50 -13.61 7.18 7.85
CA ALA A 50 -12.16 7.30 7.97
C ALA A 50 -11.68 8.75 7.78
N ILE A 51 -12.28 9.50 6.84
CA ILE A 51 -11.98 10.92 6.63
C ILE A 51 -12.45 11.75 7.84
N ALA A 52 -13.65 11.51 8.35
CA ALA A 52 -14.20 12.23 9.50
C ALA A 52 -13.33 12.07 10.76
N HIS A 53 -12.69 10.92 10.93
CA HIS A 53 -11.76 10.63 12.04
C HIS A 53 -10.29 10.88 11.70
N SER A 54 -9.99 11.43 10.52
CA SER A 54 -8.63 11.81 10.12
C SER A 54 -8.30 13.23 10.55
N SER A 55 -7.01 13.52 10.71
CA SER A 55 -6.52 14.87 10.93
C SER A 55 -5.84 15.42 9.68
N LYS A 56 -5.98 16.73 9.46
CA LYS A 56 -5.23 17.40 8.38
C LYS A 56 -3.74 17.27 8.66
N TYR A 57 -3.04 16.66 7.73
CA TYR A 57 -1.58 16.59 7.80
C TYR A 57 -0.98 18.00 7.74
N GLN A 58 -0.18 18.33 8.74
CA GLN A 58 0.66 19.53 8.73
C GLN A 58 2.11 19.08 8.49
N PRO A 59 2.76 19.54 7.42
CA PRO A 59 4.14 19.16 7.17
C PRO A 59 5.01 19.68 8.30
N ALA A 60 5.69 18.77 9.00
CA ALA A 60 6.72 19.16 9.95
C ALA A 60 7.82 19.91 9.20
N LYS A 61 8.33 21.00 9.78
CA LYS A 61 9.50 21.73 9.26
C LYS A 61 10.77 20.88 9.46
N LEU A 62 10.90 19.77 8.73
CA LEU A 62 12.12 18.96 8.72
C LEU A 62 13.15 19.64 7.83
N LEU A 63 14.08 20.37 8.46
CA LEU A 63 15.20 21.04 7.78
C LEU A 63 16.34 20.09 7.37
N PHE A 64 16.29 18.80 7.72
CA PHE A 64 17.37 17.85 7.44
C PHE A 64 16.94 16.60 6.63
N LYS A 65 17.43 16.60 5.38
CA LYS A 65 17.82 15.50 4.46
C LYS A 65 16.76 14.49 3.97
N HIS A 66 15.91 14.96 3.06
CA HIS A 66 15.24 14.11 2.04
C HIS A 66 16.19 13.12 1.32
N HIS A 67 17.47 13.48 1.15
CA HIS A 67 18.43 12.59 0.48
C HIS A 67 18.79 11.34 1.29
N LEU A 68 18.85 11.43 2.63
CA LEU A 68 19.19 10.28 3.48
C LEU A 68 18.02 9.30 3.55
N SER A 69 16.80 9.79 3.75
CA SER A 69 15.60 8.95 3.73
C SER A 69 15.43 8.24 2.39
N ASN A 70 15.64 8.95 1.28
CA ASN A 70 15.60 8.34 -0.04
C ASN A 70 16.66 7.26 -0.23
N ALA A 71 17.90 7.49 0.25
CA ALA A 71 18.96 6.48 0.17
C ALA A 71 18.60 5.22 0.98
N LEU A 72 18.07 5.38 2.19
CA LEU A 72 17.64 4.28 3.05
C LEU A 72 16.48 3.49 2.44
N ILE A 73 15.46 4.18 1.90
CA ILE A 73 14.34 3.53 1.21
C ILE A 73 14.85 2.73 0.01
N ARG A 74 15.73 3.29 -0.83
CA ARG A 74 16.30 2.58 -1.98
C ARG A 74 17.10 1.35 -1.57
N LEU A 75 17.88 1.46 -0.50
CA LEU A 75 18.62 0.32 0.05
C LEU A 75 17.67 -0.77 0.53
N ALA A 76 16.65 -0.43 1.32
CA ALA A 76 15.64 -1.38 1.80
C ALA A 76 14.93 -2.09 0.63
N THR A 77 14.49 -1.34 -0.38
CA THR A 77 13.87 -1.88 -1.60
C THR A 77 14.80 -2.87 -2.31
N TYR A 78 16.09 -2.55 -2.43
CA TYR A 78 17.07 -3.42 -3.09
C TYR A 78 17.31 -4.71 -2.30
N LEU A 79 17.40 -4.62 -0.97
CA LEU A 79 17.53 -5.78 -0.09
C LEU A 79 16.31 -6.70 -0.18
N CYS A 80 15.09 -6.16 -0.13
CA CYS A 80 13.87 -6.93 -0.32
C CYS A 80 13.85 -7.65 -1.67
N LYS A 81 14.27 -6.98 -2.75
CA LYS A 81 14.36 -7.59 -4.08
C LYS A 81 15.37 -8.74 -4.14
N ILE A 82 16.53 -8.60 -3.50
CA ILE A 82 17.53 -9.67 -3.42
C ILE A 82 16.98 -10.86 -2.63
N LEU A 83 16.41 -10.61 -1.45
CA LEU A 83 15.85 -11.64 -0.60
C LEU A 83 14.72 -12.40 -1.31
N ALA A 84 13.82 -11.69 -1.99
CA ALA A 84 12.77 -12.29 -2.81
C ALA A 84 13.35 -13.27 -3.84
N LYS A 85 14.41 -12.86 -4.54
CA LYS A 85 15.09 -13.73 -5.51
C LYS A 85 15.64 -15.00 -4.86
N PHE A 86 16.13 -14.95 -3.62
CA PHE A 86 16.61 -16.13 -2.91
C PHE A 86 15.47 -17.03 -2.44
N ILE A 87 14.41 -16.46 -1.87
CA ILE A 87 13.24 -17.18 -1.36
C ILE A 87 12.54 -17.91 -2.51
N TYR A 88 12.14 -17.18 -3.56
CA TYR A 88 11.36 -17.74 -4.67
C TYR A 88 12.16 -18.61 -5.64
N ARG A 89 13.50 -18.54 -5.62
CA ARG A 89 14.34 -19.44 -6.43
C ARG A 89 14.52 -20.80 -5.76
N LYS A 90 14.36 -20.91 -4.44
CA LYS A 90 14.34 -22.19 -3.72
C LYS A 90 13.01 -22.94 -3.82
N THR A 91 11.91 -22.26 -4.09
CA THR A 91 10.57 -22.86 -4.17
C THR A 91 10.24 -23.50 -5.54
N LYS A 92 11.17 -23.48 -6.50
CA LYS A 92 10.98 -23.96 -7.87
C LYS A 92 11.43 -25.41 -8.14
N THR A 93 11.73 -26.18 -7.10
CA THR A 93 11.98 -27.64 -7.14
C THR A 93 10.77 -28.39 -6.66
#